data_AF-A0A924U4X4-F1
#
_entry.id   AF-A0A924U4X4-F1
#
_cell.length_a   1.000
_cell.length_b   1.000
_cell.length_c   1.000
_cell.angle_alpha   90.00
_cell.angle_beta   90.00
_cell.angle_gamma   90.00
#
_symmetry.space_group_name_H-M   'P 1'
#
loop_
_entity.id
_entity.type
_entity.pdbx_description
1 polymer ?
#
loop_
_entity_poly.entity_id
_entity_poly.type
_entity_poly.pdbx_seq_one_letter_code
_entity_poly.pdbx_strand_id
1 'polypeptide(L)'
;MNKFNRWRLVGCAVVAAVASGCGNSGNSSSSASLRLVNATLTHASLDLLVNAAVAIPATAMDSVSNSASPSSGSVTLQVNDASTATALVSAVVSLTGGSHYTIVAYESGGALKTAALTEDFAVPATGSAQMRFYDTSTDAGALDVYVTTDTVTPWDTYLASVSTPTTTMTASTSPTSSGFGLYAAGTYRVYVTGAGNKADLRNGFAGTTVTLASQQTATVLLTPASGGVLVNGSTVIQQVAGGYSALRNATARVRLVGAVSANAVVAATAGSTTIDVGNVAPTVGNYVIVPAPSVLAANVNGAAVTPPAAPLVAGGDATLLVYGNSGAATASLITDDNRRPSVSSNIKLRLVNGITGTPGALSMSANFTTMASNVAAGAASTYGLVAGSTAMQIDVTSALSTIEPYKATGLNVGNDKVYTLFMLGDFAAPRGIIIKDSKDY
;
A
#
# COMPACT_ATOMS: atom_id res chain seq x y z
N MET A 1 9.59 1.66 44.23
CA MET A 1 9.16 2.67 43.24
C MET A 1 8.97 1.95 41.91
N ASN A 2 7.71 1.64 41.62
CA ASN A 2 7.32 0.78 40.49
C ASN A 2 7.54 1.53 39.17
N LYS A 3 8.28 0.90 38.25
CA LYS A 3 8.50 1.40 36.89
C LYS A 3 7.22 1.19 36.08
N PHE A 4 6.49 2.27 35.83
CA PHE A 4 5.42 2.30 34.84
C PHE A 4 6.03 2.09 33.45
N ASN A 5 5.78 0.93 32.85
CA ASN A 5 6.20 0.63 31.49
C ASN A 5 5.24 1.33 30.52
N ARG A 6 5.79 2.13 29.60
CA ARG A 6 5.03 2.97 28.67
C ARG A 6 4.34 2.07 27.64
N TRP A 7 3.03 1.93 27.73
CA TRP A 7 2.20 1.25 26.73
C TRP A 7 2.30 2.04 25.42
N ARG A 8 2.97 1.48 24.41
CA ARG A 8 2.85 1.95 23.03
C ARG A 8 1.53 1.39 22.48
N LEU A 9 0.79 2.22 21.74
CA LEU A 9 -0.49 1.89 21.11
C LEU A 9 -0.37 0.57 20.32
N VAL A 10 -1.01 -0.48 20.83
CA VAL A 10 -1.25 -1.74 20.12
C VAL A 10 -2.40 -1.50 19.15
N GLY A 11 -2.21 -1.83 17.87
CA GLY A 11 -3.27 -1.71 16.86
C GLY A 11 -4.49 -2.57 17.23
N CYS A 12 -5.70 -2.04 17.06
CA CYS A 12 -6.94 -2.77 17.32
C CYS A 12 -7.31 -3.58 16.07
N ALA A 13 -7.53 -4.90 16.19
CA ALA A 13 -7.99 -5.71 15.06
C ALA A 13 -9.48 -5.48 14.80
N VAL A 14 -9.87 -5.37 13.52
CA VAL A 14 -11.27 -5.34 13.10
C VAL A 14 -11.62 -6.72 12.56
N VAL A 15 -12.46 -7.46 13.28
CA VAL A 15 -12.97 -8.76 12.84
C VAL A 15 -14.33 -8.54 12.18
N ALA A 16 -14.39 -8.59 10.85
CA ALA A 16 -15.65 -8.67 10.12
C ALA A 16 -16.17 -10.11 10.18
N ALA A 17 -17.06 -10.40 11.13
CA ALA A 17 -17.75 -11.68 11.21
C ALA A 17 -18.83 -11.76 10.12
N VAL A 18 -18.52 -12.38 8.99
CA VAL A 18 -19.53 -12.78 8.00
C VAL A 18 -20.20 -14.07 8.46
N ALA A 19 -21.45 -13.96 8.90
CA ALA A 19 -22.25 -15.11 9.29
C ALA A 19 -22.68 -15.90 8.04
N SER A 20 -22.04 -17.04 7.78
CA SER A 20 -22.54 -18.06 6.87
C SER A 20 -23.04 -19.25 7.69
N GLY A 21 -24.35 -19.38 7.83
CA GLY A 21 -24.99 -20.55 8.43
C GLY A 21 -25.78 -21.33 7.38
N CYS A 22 -25.50 -22.63 7.25
CA CYS A 22 -26.49 -23.69 6.99
C CYS A 22 -25.84 -25.10 7.03
N GLY A 23 -26.36 -25.98 7.91
CA GLY A 23 -26.24 -27.46 7.95
C GLY A 23 -24.88 -28.03 8.37
N ASN A 24 -24.72 -29.05 9.24
CA ASN A 24 -25.62 -30.07 9.78
C ASN A 24 -25.12 -30.53 11.18
N SER A 25 -26.01 -31.11 11.98
CA SER A 25 -25.85 -31.60 13.36
C SER A 25 -24.65 -32.54 13.63
N GLY A 26 -23.95 -32.33 14.76
CA GLY A 26 -23.14 -33.37 15.41
C GLY A 26 -21.95 -32.85 16.23
N ASN A 27 -21.97 -33.11 17.55
CA ASN A 27 -20.93 -32.85 18.57
C ASN A 27 -20.32 -31.43 18.57
N SER A 28 -20.62 -30.63 19.59
CA SER A 28 -19.82 -29.44 19.89
C SER A 28 -18.40 -29.89 20.23
N SER A 29 -17.50 -29.85 19.26
CA SER A 29 -16.08 -30.06 19.53
C SER A 29 -15.59 -28.95 20.44
N SER A 30 -14.73 -29.30 21.40
CA SER A 30 -14.14 -28.36 22.33
C SER A 30 -13.03 -27.50 21.70
N SER A 31 -12.72 -27.71 20.41
CA SER A 31 -11.64 -27.05 19.69
C SER A 31 -12.06 -26.57 18.31
N ALA A 32 -11.46 -25.47 17.87
CA ALA A 32 -11.49 -25.00 16.48
C ALA A 32 -10.19 -25.41 15.75
N SER A 33 -10.10 -25.15 14.45
CA SER A 33 -8.85 -25.25 13.67
C SER A 33 -8.40 -23.85 13.24
N LEU A 34 -7.13 -23.52 13.49
CA LEU A 34 -6.58 -22.19 13.25
C LEU A 34 -5.25 -22.30 12.52
N ARG A 35 -5.08 -21.55 11.42
CA ARG A 35 -3.77 -21.36 10.77
C ARG A 35 -3.47 -19.89 10.55
N LEU A 36 -2.19 -19.56 10.47
CA LEU A 36 -1.69 -18.21 10.24
C LEU A 36 -1.14 -18.09 8.82
N VAL A 37 -1.56 -17.06 8.11
CA VAL A 37 -0.92 -16.56 6.89
C VAL A 37 -0.11 -15.33 7.26
N ASN A 38 1.17 -15.31 6.88
CA ASN A 38 2.00 -14.12 6.97
C ASN A 38 2.09 -13.44 5.59
N ALA A 39 1.16 -12.51 5.34
CA ALA A 39 1.14 -11.67 4.13
C ALA A 39 1.79 -10.29 4.35
N THR A 40 2.58 -10.13 5.42
CA THR A 40 3.29 -8.87 5.73
C THR A 40 4.42 -8.61 4.73
N LEU A 41 4.96 -7.39 4.74
CA LEU A 41 6.06 -6.98 3.86
C LEU A 41 7.37 -6.77 4.63
N THR A 42 7.29 -6.57 5.95
CA THR A 42 8.43 -6.20 6.78
C THR A 42 8.75 -7.21 7.88
N HIS A 43 7.89 -8.19 8.14
CA HIS A 43 8.10 -9.21 9.16
C HIS A 43 8.43 -10.57 8.55
N ALA A 44 9.72 -10.93 8.61
CA ALA A 44 10.22 -12.18 8.04
C ALA A 44 9.57 -13.44 8.65
N SER A 45 9.14 -13.37 9.91
CA SER A 45 8.49 -14.49 10.59
C SER A 45 7.59 -14.01 11.74
N LEU A 46 6.44 -14.67 11.93
CA LEU A 46 5.43 -14.32 12.92
C LEU A 46 5.04 -15.53 13.78
N ASP A 47 4.82 -15.28 15.06
CA ASP A 47 4.17 -16.22 15.98
C ASP A 47 2.70 -15.84 16.19
N LEU A 48 1.81 -16.82 16.21
CA LEU A 48 0.44 -16.67 16.71
C LEU A 48 0.33 -17.28 18.11
N LEU A 49 -0.05 -16.44 19.05
CA LEU A 49 -0.35 -16.82 20.42
C LEU A 49 -1.87 -16.90 20.61
N VAL A 50 -2.30 -17.89 21.37
CA VAL A 50 -3.68 -18.04 21.86
C VAL A 50 -3.63 -18.00 23.37
N ASN A 51 -4.31 -17.02 23.99
CA ASN A 51 -4.29 -16.80 25.44
C ASN A 51 -2.87 -16.76 26.02
N ALA A 52 -2.00 -15.98 25.38
CA ALA A 52 -0.57 -15.79 25.72
C ALA A 52 0.34 -17.03 25.57
N ALA A 53 -0.16 -18.17 25.09
CA ALA A 53 0.66 -19.32 24.73
C ALA A 53 0.91 -19.37 23.21
N VAL A 54 2.14 -19.60 22.78
CA VAL A 54 2.46 -19.78 21.35
C VAL A 54 1.77 -21.03 20.83
N ALA A 55 0.79 -20.85 19.95
CA ALA A 55 0.05 -21.95 19.31
C ALA A 55 0.62 -22.28 17.93
N ILE A 56 1.09 -21.26 17.20
CA ILE A 56 1.70 -21.39 15.88
C ILE A 56 3.01 -20.61 15.89
N PRO A 57 4.17 -21.28 15.92
CA PRO A 57 5.45 -20.60 15.86
C PRO A 57 5.89 -20.32 14.42
N ALA A 58 6.69 -19.27 14.25
CA ALA A 58 7.59 -19.03 13.14
C ALA A 58 6.99 -19.14 11.72
N THR A 59 5.80 -18.58 11.50
CA THR A 59 5.20 -18.51 10.16
C THR A 59 5.97 -17.54 9.30
N ALA A 60 6.75 -18.06 8.35
CA ALA A 60 7.59 -17.28 7.45
C ALA A 60 6.76 -16.35 6.56
N MET A 61 7.34 -15.21 6.16
CA MET A 61 6.75 -14.32 5.15
C MET A 61 6.37 -15.09 3.90
N ASP A 62 5.24 -14.72 3.28
CA ASP A 62 4.72 -15.36 2.07
C ASP A 62 4.41 -16.87 2.25
N SER A 63 4.00 -17.25 3.46
CA SER A 63 3.61 -18.64 3.75
C SER A 63 2.37 -18.73 4.63
N VAL A 64 1.82 -19.95 4.69
CA VAL A 64 0.79 -20.35 5.65
C VAL A 64 1.34 -21.43 6.56
N SER A 65 0.98 -21.35 7.83
CA SER A 65 1.38 -22.33 8.82
C SER A 65 0.62 -23.66 8.68
N ASN A 66 1.07 -24.66 9.44
CA ASN A 66 0.20 -25.78 9.82
C ASN A 66 -0.92 -25.30 10.75
N SER A 67 -1.99 -26.08 10.85
CA SER A 67 -3.10 -25.76 11.75
C SER A 67 -2.77 -26.10 13.21
N ALA A 68 -3.18 -25.22 14.12
CA ALA A 68 -3.30 -25.47 15.55
C ALA A 68 -4.77 -25.71 15.92
N SER A 69 -5.01 -26.36 17.07
CA SER A 69 -6.34 -26.70 17.55
C SER A 69 -6.67 -26.03 18.89
N PRO A 70 -6.82 -24.70 18.94
CA PRO A 70 -7.16 -24.00 20.18
C PRO A 70 -8.57 -24.38 20.67
N SER A 71 -8.81 -24.17 21.97
CA SER A 71 -10.14 -24.32 22.56
C SER A 71 -11.15 -23.38 21.89
N SER A 72 -12.40 -23.85 21.74
CA SER A 72 -13.52 -23.02 21.30
C SER A 72 -13.96 -22.04 22.38
N GLY A 73 -14.68 -20.99 21.98
CA GLY A 73 -15.10 -19.89 22.83
C GLY A 73 -14.29 -18.61 22.62
N SER A 74 -14.36 -17.71 23.59
CA SER A 74 -13.64 -16.43 23.55
C SER A 74 -12.16 -16.65 23.86
N VAL A 75 -11.29 -16.30 22.91
CA VAL A 75 -9.83 -16.41 23.06
C VAL A 75 -9.18 -15.09 22.67
N THR A 76 -8.04 -14.80 23.29
CA THR A 76 -7.16 -13.71 22.86
C THR A 76 -6.19 -14.24 21.81
N LEU A 77 -6.30 -13.76 20.58
CA LEU A 77 -5.29 -13.95 19.55
C LEU A 77 -4.29 -12.80 19.59
N GLN A 78 -3.01 -13.12 19.62
CA GLN A 78 -1.94 -12.15 19.58
C GLN A 78 -0.89 -12.58 18.57
N VAL A 79 -0.48 -11.67 17.69
CA VAL A 79 0.62 -11.91 16.75
C VAL A 79 1.86 -11.20 17.27
N ASN A 80 2.96 -11.94 17.36
CA ASN A 80 4.26 -11.42 17.70
C ASN A 80 5.21 -11.51 16.51
N ASP A 81 6.16 -10.58 16.45
CA ASP A 81 7.37 -10.80 15.64
C ASP A 81 8.16 -11.96 16.25
N ALA A 82 8.37 -13.03 15.48
CA ALA A 82 8.95 -14.27 16.02
C ALA A 82 10.41 -14.09 16.46
N SER A 83 11.14 -13.14 15.85
CA SER A 83 12.56 -12.93 16.15
C SER A 83 12.79 -12.13 17.43
N THR A 84 11.87 -11.20 17.74
CA THR A 84 12.00 -10.28 18.89
C THR A 84 11.00 -10.56 20.01
N ALA A 85 10.03 -11.44 19.79
CA ALA A 85 8.86 -11.66 20.64
C ALA A 85 8.02 -10.40 20.91
N THR A 86 8.19 -9.36 20.09
CA THR A 86 7.45 -8.10 20.22
C THR A 86 6.00 -8.31 19.82
N ALA A 87 5.06 -7.94 20.68
CA ALA A 87 3.63 -7.94 20.37
C ALA A 87 3.30 -6.88 19.31
N LEU A 88 2.72 -7.30 18.19
CA LEU A 88 2.39 -6.42 17.06
C LEU A 88 0.90 -6.08 17.02
N VAL A 89 0.04 -7.05 17.25
CA VAL A 89 -1.42 -6.89 17.33
C VAL A 89 -2.01 -7.90 18.31
N SER A 90 -3.09 -7.53 18.99
CA SER A 90 -3.84 -8.43 19.86
C SER A 90 -5.33 -8.13 19.77
N ALA A 91 -6.15 -9.18 19.76
CA ALA A 91 -7.60 -9.05 19.74
C ALA A 91 -8.29 -10.25 20.38
N VAL A 92 -9.46 -10.00 20.96
CA VAL A 92 -10.35 -11.06 21.45
C VAL A 92 -11.25 -11.49 20.32
N VAL A 93 -11.31 -12.80 20.05
CA VAL A 93 -12.18 -13.40 19.03
C VAL A 93 -12.94 -14.58 19.61
N SER A 94 -14.11 -14.85 19.06
CA SER A 94 -14.88 -16.05 19.39
C SER A 94 -14.63 -17.12 18.34
N LEU A 95 -14.06 -18.26 18.75
CA LEU A 95 -13.86 -19.42 17.89
C LEU A 95 -14.98 -20.43 18.09
N THR A 96 -15.61 -20.85 17.00
CA THR A 96 -16.63 -21.91 17.04
C THR A 96 -15.96 -23.27 16.99
N GLY A 97 -16.37 -24.19 17.88
CA GLY A 97 -15.90 -25.56 17.86
C GLY A 97 -16.19 -26.24 16.52
N GLY A 98 -15.17 -26.86 15.93
CA GLY A 98 -15.30 -27.63 14.69
C GLY A 98 -15.20 -26.79 13.43
N SER A 99 -15.13 -25.46 13.57
CA SER A 99 -14.90 -24.53 12.48
C SER A 99 -13.42 -24.35 12.17
N HIS A 100 -13.14 -24.02 10.91
CA HIS A 100 -11.81 -23.77 10.39
C HIS A 100 -11.61 -22.28 10.10
N TYR A 101 -10.47 -21.76 10.54
CA TYR A 101 -10.12 -20.35 10.40
C TYR A 101 -8.70 -20.17 9.87
N THR A 102 -8.55 -19.19 8.96
CA THR A 102 -7.25 -18.63 8.61
C THR A 102 -7.15 -17.22 9.13
N ILE A 103 -6.16 -16.96 9.98
CA ILE A 103 -5.77 -15.61 10.37
C ILE A 103 -4.79 -15.09 9.34
N VAL A 104 -5.14 -14.02 8.65
CA VAL A 104 -4.28 -13.32 7.72
C VAL A 104 -3.65 -12.14 8.44
N ALA A 105 -2.33 -12.18 8.65
CA ALA A 105 -1.56 -11.03 9.10
C ALA A 105 -1.09 -10.22 7.88
N TYR A 106 -1.37 -8.92 7.88
CA TYR A 106 -1.03 -7.98 6.81
C TYR A 106 -0.67 -6.60 7.38
N GLU A 107 -0.10 -5.73 6.57
CA GLU A 107 0.26 -4.37 6.98
C GLU A 107 -0.67 -3.34 6.35
N SER A 108 -1.11 -2.35 7.13
CA SER A 108 -1.98 -1.26 6.68
C SER A 108 -1.78 -0.03 7.58
N GLY A 109 -1.66 1.16 7.00
CA GLY A 109 -1.44 2.40 7.75
C GLY A 109 -0.17 2.39 8.63
N GLY A 110 0.85 1.60 8.24
CA GLY A 110 2.11 1.47 8.98
C GLY A 110 2.06 0.56 10.22
N ALA A 111 0.97 -0.19 10.41
CA ALA A 111 0.84 -1.16 11.49
C ALA A 111 0.46 -2.55 10.95
N LEU A 112 0.80 -3.60 11.70
CA LEU A 112 0.28 -4.94 11.45
C LEU A 112 -1.18 -5.02 11.87
N LYS A 113 -2.00 -5.61 11.02
CA LYS A 113 -3.41 -5.94 11.26
C LYS A 113 -3.66 -7.41 10.98
N THR A 114 -4.77 -7.92 11.48
CA THR A 114 -5.23 -9.29 11.22
C THR A 114 -6.66 -9.30 10.71
N ALA A 115 -6.94 -10.20 9.78
CA ALA A 115 -8.30 -10.58 9.38
C ALA A 115 -8.50 -12.08 9.63
N ALA A 116 -9.66 -12.48 10.13
CA ALA A 116 -10.02 -13.88 10.30
C ALA A 116 -10.93 -14.32 9.15
N LEU A 117 -10.49 -15.29 8.36
CA LEU A 117 -11.27 -15.91 7.30
C LEU A 117 -11.88 -17.20 7.84
N THR A 118 -13.19 -17.36 7.67
CA THR A 118 -13.83 -18.67 7.81
C THR A 118 -13.50 -19.56 6.61
N GLU A 119 -13.44 -20.86 6.85
CA GLU A 119 -13.02 -21.85 5.87
C GLU A 119 -14.00 -23.00 5.70
N ASP A 120 -15.22 -22.91 6.21
CA ASP A 120 -16.21 -24.00 6.14
C ASP A 120 -17.22 -23.79 5.01
N PHE A 121 -16.74 -23.36 3.83
CA PHE A 121 -17.62 -23.21 2.67
C PHE A 121 -17.86 -24.55 1.99
N ALA A 122 -19.07 -24.71 1.42
CA ALA A 122 -19.45 -25.89 0.67
C ALA A 122 -18.48 -26.15 -0.49
N VAL A 123 -18.11 -27.42 -0.65
CA VAL A 123 -17.22 -27.86 -1.72
C VAL A 123 -17.94 -27.74 -3.08
N PRO A 124 -17.35 -27.09 -4.11
CA PRO A 124 -17.92 -27.04 -5.45
C PRO A 124 -18.07 -28.43 -6.09
N ALA A 125 -18.89 -28.54 -7.14
CA ALA A 125 -19.01 -29.79 -7.90
C ALA A 125 -17.69 -30.17 -8.61
N THR A 126 -17.51 -31.46 -8.90
CA THR A 126 -16.38 -31.98 -9.69
C THR A 126 -16.24 -31.25 -11.03
N GLY A 127 -15.01 -30.87 -11.39
CA GLY A 127 -14.67 -30.07 -12.56
C GLY A 127 -14.72 -28.56 -12.33
N SER A 128 -15.36 -28.11 -11.24
CA SER A 128 -15.50 -26.69 -10.89
C SER A 128 -14.67 -26.33 -9.67
N ALA A 129 -14.39 -25.04 -9.53
CA ALA A 129 -13.83 -24.41 -8.35
C ALA A 129 -14.63 -23.12 -8.07
N GLN A 130 -14.45 -22.53 -6.90
CA GLN A 130 -14.99 -21.21 -6.60
C GLN A 130 -13.90 -20.29 -6.05
N MET A 131 -14.00 -19.01 -6.41
CA MET A 131 -13.05 -17.98 -6.00
C MET A 131 -13.78 -16.72 -5.57
N ARG A 132 -13.32 -16.11 -4.48
CA ARG A 132 -13.73 -14.76 -4.05
C ARG A 132 -12.52 -13.86 -3.87
N PHE A 133 -12.74 -12.56 -3.84
CA PHE A 133 -11.75 -11.56 -3.49
C PHE A 133 -12.01 -11.03 -2.09
N TYR A 134 -10.95 -10.87 -1.31
CA TYR A 134 -11.01 -10.32 0.05
C TYR A 134 -10.04 -9.15 0.13
N ASP A 135 -10.59 -7.94 0.12
CA ASP A 135 -9.82 -6.71 0.09
C ASP A 135 -9.56 -6.18 1.50
N THR A 136 -8.29 -6.09 1.85
CA THR A 136 -7.78 -5.45 3.08
C THR A 136 -7.11 -4.10 2.79
N SER A 137 -7.08 -3.69 1.52
CA SER A 137 -6.34 -2.55 0.97
C SER A 137 -7.14 -1.26 1.05
N THR A 138 -7.52 -0.87 2.27
CA THR A 138 -8.35 0.32 2.50
C THR A 138 -7.78 1.59 1.85
N ASP A 139 -6.46 1.72 1.77
CA ASP A 139 -5.80 2.90 1.21
C ASP A 139 -5.87 2.96 -0.33
N ALA A 140 -6.16 1.83 -0.99
CA ALA A 140 -6.20 1.74 -2.44
C ALA A 140 -7.46 2.36 -3.08
N GLY A 141 -8.50 2.68 -2.31
CA GLY A 141 -9.75 3.16 -2.90
C GLY A 141 -10.70 2.03 -3.27
N ALA A 142 -11.77 2.38 -3.98
CA ALA A 142 -12.59 1.37 -4.65
C ALA A 142 -11.77 0.70 -5.77
N LEU A 143 -11.92 -0.61 -5.92
CA LEU A 143 -11.15 -1.43 -6.85
C LEU A 143 -12.08 -2.15 -7.83
N ASP A 144 -11.68 -2.21 -9.08
CA ASP A 144 -12.27 -3.11 -10.07
C ASP A 144 -11.33 -4.30 -10.28
N VAL A 145 -11.90 -5.50 -10.29
CA VAL A 145 -11.17 -6.76 -10.46
C VAL A 145 -11.62 -7.43 -11.74
N TYR A 146 -10.66 -7.80 -12.59
CA TYR A 146 -10.87 -8.51 -13.84
C TYR A 146 -10.18 -9.86 -13.77
N VAL A 147 -10.87 -10.91 -14.21
CA VAL A 147 -10.34 -12.28 -14.24
C VAL A 147 -10.38 -12.81 -15.66
N THR A 148 -9.29 -13.42 -16.11
CA THR A 148 -9.19 -14.00 -17.45
C THR A 148 -8.38 -15.30 -17.46
N THR A 149 -8.69 -16.17 -18.41
CA THR A 149 -7.86 -17.33 -18.75
C THR A 149 -6.75 -16.98 -19.76
N ASP A 150 -6.79 -15.78 -20.36
CA ASP A 150 -5.73 -15.29 -21.23
C ASP A 150 -4.48 -14.94 -20.41
N THR A 151 -3.46 -15.78 -20.54
CA THR A 151 -2.20 -15.67 -19.80
C THR A 151 -1.08 -15.04 -20.61
N VAL A 152 -1.33 -14.55 -21.82
CA VAL A 152 -0.29 -14.05 -22.73
C VAL A 152 -0.51 -12.59 -23.15
N THR A 153 -1.76 -12.15 -23.28
CA THR A 153 -2.07 -10.77 -23.70
C THR A 153 -1.60 -9.75 -22.65
N PRO A 154 -0.90 -8.67 -23.06
CA PRO A 154 -0.57 -7.55 -22.18
C PRO A 154 -1.80 -6.97 -21.48
N TRP A 155 -1.61 -6.52 -20.24
CA TRP A 155 -2.71 -6.13 -19.36
C TRP A 155 -3.57 -5.00 -19.94
N ASP A 156 -2.95 -4.02 -20.60
CA ASP A 156 -3.59 -2.84 -21.18
C ASP A 156 -4.48 -3.22 -22.38
N THR A 157 -3.97 -4.12 -23.23
CA THR A 157 -4.70 -4.65 -24.38
C THR A 157 -5.91 -5.47 -23.92
N TYR A 158 -5.72 -6.34 -22.92
CA TYR A 158 -6.82 -7.12 -22.34
C TYR A 158 -7.87 -6.20 -21.70
N LEU A 159 -7.47 -5.26 -20.84
CA LEU A 159 -8.40 -4.37 -20.15
C LEU A 159 -9.18 -3.49 -21.12
N ALA A 160 -8.55 -3.02 -22.21
CA ALA A 160 -9.24 -2.28 -23.27
C ALA A 160 -10.29 -3.12 -24.01
N SER A 161 -10.12 -4.44 -24.08
CA SER A 161 -11.04 -5.35 -24.78
C SER A 161 -12.30 -5.71 -23.99
N VAL A 162 -12.25 -5.67 -22.66
CA VAL A 162 -13.38 -6.02 -21.79
C VAL A 162 -14.20 -4.78 -21.46
N SER A 163 -15.51 -4.91 -21.29
CA SER A 163 -16.39 -3.77 -20.98
C SER A 163 -16.55 -3.57 -19.47
N THR A 164 -16.82 -4.63 -18.71
CA THR A 164 -17.13 -4.60 -17.27
C THR A 164 -16.12 -5.39 -16.43
N PRO A 165 -15.91 -5.02 -15.15
CA PRO A 165 -15.15 -5.84 -14.22
C PRO A 165 -15.86 -7.17 -13.91
N THR A 166 -15.09 -8.16 -13.47
CA THR A 166 -15.63 -9.40 -12.90
C THR A 166 -16.30 -9.12 -11.56
N THR A 167 -15.70 -8.25 -10.75
CA THR A 167 -16.31 -7.71 -9.53
C THR A 167 -15.73 -6.35 -9.18
N THR A 168 -16.52 -5.54 -8.47
CA THR A 168 -16.08 -4.24 -7.93
C THR A 168 -16.09 -4.32 -6.41
N MET A 169 -14.97 -3.94 -5.82
CA MET A 169 -14.81 -3.80 -4.37
C MET A 169 -15.04 -2.33 -4.02
N THR A 170 -16.08 -2.05 -3.23
CA THR A 170 -16.40 -0.69 -2.79
C THR A 170 -15.34 -0.19 -1.81
N ALA A 171 -15.03 1.09 -1.88
CA ALA A 171 -14.19 1.75 -0.89
C ALA A 171 -14.70 1.49 0.54
N SER A 172 -13.80 1.09 1.43
CA SER A 172 -14.12 0.79 2.82
C SER A 172 -12.94 1.12 3.73
N THR A 173 -13.24 1.41 5.00
CA THR A 173 -12.24 1.56 6.08
C THR A 173 -11.96 0.26 6.80
N SER A 174 -12.71 -0.80 6.48
CA SER A 174 -12.57 -2.16 7.00
C SER A 174 -12.43 -3.17 5.86
N PRO A 175 -11.83 -4.35 6.09
CA PRO A 175 -11.76 -5.38 5.07
C PRO A 175 -13.13 -5.74 4.49
N THR A 176 -13.19 -5.98 3.18
CA THR A 176 -14.41 -6.37 2.48
C THR A 176 -14.19 -7.66 1.69
N SER A 177 -15.28 -8.36 1.38
CA SER A 177 -15.24 -9.58 0.58
C SER A 177 -16.24 -9.46 -0.56
N SER A 178 -15.85 -9.91 -1.76
CA SER A 178 -16.80 -10.22 -2.80
C SER A 178 -17.61 -11.48 -2.46
N GLY A 179 -18.67 -11.74 -3.21
CA GLY A 179 -19.26 -13.08 -3.31
C GLY A 179 -18.32 -14.05 -4.05
N PHE A 180 -18.65 -15.35 -3.98
CA PHE A 180 -17.95 -16.38 -4.75
C PHE A 180 -18.42 -16.38 -6.20
N GLY A 181 -17.46 -16.35 -7.14
CA GLY A 181 -17.68 -16.73 -8.53
C GLY A 181 -17.36 -18.22 -8.73
N LEU A 182 -18.08 -18.87 -9.65
CA LEU A 182 -17.80 -20.24 -10.09
C LEU A 182 -16.88 -20.23 -11.30
N TYR A 183 -15.88 -21.09 -11.26
CA TYR A 183 -14.84 -21.21 -12.28
C TYR A 183 -14.64 -22.69 -12.63
N ALA A 184 -14.16 -22.98 -13.84
CA ALA A 184 -13.63 -24.30 -14.13
C ALA A 184 -12.29 -24.50 -13.39
N ALA A 185 -11.88 -25.75 -13.18
CA ALA A 185 -10.48 -26.00 -12.81
C ALA A 185 -9.56 -25.47 -13.91
N GLY A 186 -8.53 -24.70 -13.54
CA GLY A 186 -7.69 -24.01 -14.52
C GLY A 186 -6.77 -22.97 -13.91
N THR A 187 -6.13 -22.20 -14.80
CA THR A 187 -5.21 -21.12 -14.44
C THR A 187 -5.77 -19.80 -14.94
N TYR A 188 -5.73 -18.80 -14.05
CA TYR A 188 -6.35 -17.50 -14.26
C TYR A 188 -5.33 -16.39 -14.01
N ARG A 189 -5.39 -15.33 -14.81
CA ARG A 189 -4.82 -14.03 -14.47
C ARG A 189 -5.88 -13.16 -13.83
N VAL A 190 -5.42 -12.33 -12.90
CA VAL A 190 -6.23 -11.31 -12.25
C VAL A 190 -5.59 -9.97 -12.61
N TYR A 191 -6.42 -8.94 -12.83
CA TYR A 191 -5.98 -7.56 -12.92
C TYR A 191 -6.83 -6.73 -11.97
N VAL A 192 -6.20 -5.81 -11.24
CA VAL A 192 -6.87 -4.91 -10.31
C VAL A 192 -6.61 -3.48 -10.75
N THR A 193 -7.66 -2.69 -10.89
CA THR A 193 -7.57 -1.26 -11.23
C THR A 193 -8.30 -0.41 -10.20
N GLY A 194 -8.09 0.90 -10.23
CA GLY A 194 -9.03 1.83 -9.61
C GLY A 194 -10.42 1.67 -10.24
N ALA A 195 -11.47 1.72 -9.42
CA ALA A 195 -12.84 1.55 -9.90
C ALA A 195 -13.19 2.56 -11.00
N GLY A 196 -13.78 2.08 -12.10
CA GLY A 196 -14.17 2.89 -13.25
C GLY A 196 -13.02 3.41 -14.11
N ASN A 197 -11.76 3.09 -13.79
CA ASN A 197 -10.59 3.55 -14.54
C ASN A 197 -9.59 2.43 -14.84
N LYS A 198 -9.73 1.82 -16.02
CA LYS A 198 -8.87 0.73 -16.50
C LYS A 198 -7.41 1.12 -16.73
N ALA A 199 -7.11 2.40 -16.89
CA ALA A 199 -5.74 2.89 -17.02
C ALA A 199 -5.04 3.03 -15.65
N ASP A 200 -5.78 3.01 -14.53
CA ASP A 200 -5.25 3.10 -13.17
C ASP A 200 -4.97 1.69 -12.61
N LEU A 201 -4.03 0.97 -13.21
CA LEU A 201 -3.64 -0.37 -12.78
C LEU A 201 -3.03 -0.34 -11.36
N ARG A 202 -3.58 -1.14 -10.45
CA ARG A 202 -3.14 -1.25 -9.05
C ARG A 202 -2.38 -2.53 -8.77
N ASN A 203 -2.66 -3.57 -9.53
CA ASN A 203 -1.83 -4.76 -9.63
C ASN A 203 -2.19 -5.53 -10.91
N GLY A 204 -1.19 -5.87 -11.72
CA GLY A 204 -1.38 -6.74 -12.87
C GLY A 204 -0.90 -8.17 -12.67
N PHE A 205 -0.37 -8.49 -11.49
CA PHE A 205 0.22 -9.78 -11.10
C PHE A 205 1.13 -10.34 -12.20
N ALA A 206 1.92 -9.46 -12.82
CA ALA A 206 2.69 -9.79 -14.02
C ALA A 206 3.62 -10.97 -13.75
N GLY A 207 3.44 -12.05 -14.50
CA GLY A 207 4.23 -13.28 -14.34
C GLY A 207 3.71 -14.26 -13.29
N THR A 208 2.56 -13.99 -12.64
CA THR A 208 1.94 -14.90 -11.68
C THR A 208 0.47 -15.16 -12.02
N THR A 209 -0.03 -16.34 -11.64
CA THR A 209 -1.39 -16.78 -11.95
C THR A 209 -2.06 -17.41 -10.73
N VAL A 210 -3.39 -17.32 -10.68
CA VAL A 210 -4.21 -18.07 -9.74
C VAL A 210 -4.55 -19.42 -10.36
N THR A 211 -4.09 -20.50 -9.74
CA THR A 211 -4.45 -21.86 -10.15
C THR A 211 -5.55 -22.41 -9.25
N LEU A 212 -6.61 -22.92 -9.86
CA LEU A 212 -7.74 -23.54 -9.18
C LEU A 212 -7.84 -25.00 -9.61
N ALA A 213 -7.73 -25.93 -8.67
CA ALA A 213 -8.03 -27.34 -8.92
C ALA A 213 -9.53 -27.63 -8.74
N SER A 214 -10.00 -28.74 -9.32
CA SER A 214 -11.36 -29.21 -9.14
C SER A 214 -11.71 -29.33 -7.64
N GLN A 215 -12.90 -28.88 -7.28
CA GLN A 215 -13.45 -28.85 -5.93
C GLN A 215 -12.72 -27.93 -4.93
N GLN A 216 -11.95 -26.94 -5.40
CA GLN A 216 -11.31 -25.97 -4.51
C GLN A 216 -12.16 -24.72 -4.26
N THR A 217 -12.06 -24.22 -3.03
CA THR A 217 -12.53 -22.89 -2.62
C THR A 217 -11.32 -22.00 -2.38
N ALA A 218 -11.19 -20.93 -3.17
CA ALA A 218 -10.09 -19.98 -3.09
C ALA A 218 -10.56 -18.61 -2.59
N THR A 219 -9.75 -17.99 -1.73
CA THR A 219 -9.85 -16.56 -1.40
C THR A 219 -8.60 -15.87 -1.92
N VAL A 220 -8.77 -14.96 -2.89
CA VAL A 220 -7.70 -14.07 -3.34
C VAL A 220 -7.70 -12.85 -2.43
N LEU A 221 -6.65 -12.72 -1.62
CA LEU A 221 -6.43 -11.58 -0.74
C LEU A 221 -5.85 -10.43 -1.56
N LEU A 222 -6.42 -9.23 -1.41
CA LEU A 222 -5.82 -7.98 -1.84
C LEU A 222 -5.30 -7.27 -0.59
N THR A 223 -3.98 -7.07 -0.51
CA THR A 223 -3.33 -6.44 0.66
C THR A 223 -2.62 -5.16 0.25
N PRO A 224 -2.51 -4.15 1.13
CA PRO A 224 -1.76 -2.94 0.82
C PRO A 224 -0.35 -3.24 0.32
N ALA A 225 0.07 -2.50 -0.70
CA ALA A 225 1.48 -2.36 -1.02
C ALA A 225 2.10 -1.16 -0.27
N SER A 226 3.42 -1.03 -0.33
CA SER A 226 4.17 -0.03 0.45
C SER A 226 3.85 1.42 0.07
N GLY A 227 3.46 1.69 -1.17
CA GLY A 227 3.11 3.03 -1.66
C GLY A 227 1.72 3.53 -1.21
N GLY A 228 0.82 2.65 -0.79
CA GLY A 228 -0.53 2.99 -0.30
C GLY A 228 -1.63 3.06 -1.37
N VAL A 229 -1.28 3.02 -2.66
CA VAL A 229 -2.25 3.03 -3.77
C VAL A 229 -2.23 1.71 -4.54
N LEU A 230 -1.05 1.12 -4.72
CA LEU A 230 -0.88 -0.21 -5.27
C LEU A 230 -1.32 -1.27 -4.25
N VAL A 231 -1.75 -2.42 -4.76
CA VAL A 231 -2.10 -3.58 -3.94
C VAL A 231 -1.16 -4.74 -4.26
N ASN A 232 -0.83 -5.54 -3.26
CA ASN A 232 -0.33 -6.90 -3.42
C ASN A 232 -1.51 -7.86 -3.45
N GLY A 233 -1.26 -9.11 -3.83
CA GLY A 233 -2.22 -10.15 -3.57
C GLY A 233 -1.61 -11.47 -3.17
N SER A 234 -2.49 -12.42 -2.86
CA SER A 234 -2.15 -13.81 -2.57
C SER A 234 -3.40 -14.67 -2.68
N THR A 235 -3.24 -15.97 -2.84
CA THR A 235 -4.36 -16.93 -2.85
C THR A 235 -4.27 -17.80 -1.61
N VAL A 236 -5.38 -17.93 -0.87
CA VAL A 236 -5.57 -18.92 0.19
C VAL A 236 -6.56 -19.97 -0.30
N ILE A 237 -6.16 -21.24 -0.30
CA ILE A 237 -7.02 -22.38 -0.59
C ILE A 237 -7.53 -22.96 0.72
N GLN A 238 -8.85 -22.94 0.89
CA GLN A 238 -9.55 -23.44 2.07
C GLN A 238 -9.05 -24.82 2.53
N GLN A 239 -8.72 -24.96 3.81
CA GLN A 239 -8.38 -26.21 4.49
C GLN A 239 -7.27 -27.06 3.84
N VAL A 240 -6.47 -26.49 2.93
CA VAL A 240 -5.34 -27.19 2.28
C VAL A 240 -4.03 -26.82 2.94
N ALA A 241 -3.29 -27.80 3.46
CA ALA A 241 -1.94 -27.59 4.00
C ALA A 241 -1.02 -26.98 2.94
N GLY A 242 -0.30 -25.91 3.28
CA GLY A 242 0.52 -25.16 2.32
C GLY A 242 -0.29 -24.48 1.21
N GLY A 243 -1.63 -24.41 1.33
CA GLY A 243 -2.54 -23.80 0.35
C GLY A 243 -2.48 -22.28 0.34
N TYR A 244 -1.28 -21.71 0.24
CA TYR A 244 -1.03 -20.28 0.11
C TYR A 244 -0.06 -20.02 -1.04
N SER A 245 -0.34 -19.02 -1.85
CA SER A 245 0.56 -18.55 -2.89
C SER A 245 0.59 -17.02 -2.90
N ALA A 246 1.77 -16.43 -2.73
CA ALA A 246 1.95 -14.99 -2.81
C ALA A 246 1.91 -14.52 -4.27
N LEU A 247 1.17 -13.43 -4.51
CA LEU A 247 1.03 -12.78 -5.81
C LEU A 247 1.47 -11.31 -5.64
N ARG A 248 2.75 -11.10 -5.30
CA ARG A 248 3.26 -9.75 -4.99
C ARG A 248 3.26 -8.85 -6.23
N ASN A 249 3.05 -7.56 -6.01
CA ASN A 249 3.08 -6.60 -7.10
C ASN A 249 4.52 -6.39 -7.56
N ALA A 250 4.78 -6.58 -8.85
CA ALA A 250 6.10 -6.40 -9.48
C ALA A 250 6.30 -5.02 -10.14
N THR A 251 5.41 -4.07 -9.85
CA THR A 251 5.46 -2.70 -10.39
C THR A 251 5.61 -1.69 -9.27
N ALA A 252 6.09 -0.50 -9.62
CA ALA A 252 6.07 0.68 -8.77
C ALA A 252 5.36 1.81 -9.50
N ARG A 253 5.03 2.90 -8.80
CA ARG A 253 4.64 4.15 -9.45
C ARG A 253 5.71 5.21 -9.27
N VAL A 254 6.02 5.92 -10.33
CA VAL A 254 6.99 7.02 -10.30
C VAL A 254 6.40 8.25 -10.94
N ARG A 255 6.59 9.42 -10.32
CA ARG A 255 6.38 10.71 -10.97
C ARG A 255 7.71 11.42 -11.19
N LEU A 256 7.78 12.19 -12.27
CA LEU A 256 8.88 13.12 -12.51
C LEU A 256 8.53 14.49 -11.93
N VAL A 257 9.44 15.08 -11.16
CA VAL A 257 9.38 16.47 -10.72
C VAL A 257 10.57 17.20 -11.32
N GLY A 258 10.29 18.16 -12.21
CA GLY A 258 11.30 19.04 -12.77
C GLY A 258 11.42 20.29 -11.92
N ALA A 259 12.56 20.49 -11.28
CA ALA A 259 12.90 21.65 -10.44
C ALA A 259 14.21 22.29 -10.92
N VAL A 260 14.34 22.38 -12.25
CA VAL A 260 15.53 22.90 -12.93
C VAL A 260 15.29 24.35 -13.32
N SER A 261 16.34 25.18 -13.25
CA SER A 261 16.25 26.59 -13.63
C SER A 261 16.12 26.82 -15.14
N ALA A 262 15.86 28.07 -15.53
CA ALA A 262 15.80 28.53 -16.93
C ALA A 262 14.74 27.84 -17.82
N ASN A 263 13.62 27.41 -17.25
CA ASN A 263 12.52 26.76 -17.98
C ASN A 263 12.98 25.56 -18.83
N ALA A 264 13.95 24.80 -18.32
CA ALA A 264 14.47 23.64 -19.03
C ALA A 264 13.41 22.55 -19.18
N VAL A 265 13.49 21.78 -20.28
CA VAL A 265 12.63 20.62 -20.53
C VAL A 265 13.24 19.40 -19.86
N VAL A 266 12.48 18.77 -18.97
CA VAL A 266 12.91 17.58 -18.22
C VAL A 266 12.08 16.38 -18.66
N ALA A 267 12.76 15.29 -19.04
CA ALA A 267 12.13 14.02 -19.39
C ALA A 267 12.78 12.87 -18.61
N ALA A 268 12.07 11.74 -18.48
CA ALA A 268 12.57 10.57 -17.77
C ALA A 268 11.94 9.26 -18.23
N THR A 269 12.69 8.17 -18.05
CA THR A 269 12.23 6.80 -18.29
C THR A 269 12.63 5.88 -17.14
N ALA A 270 11.91 4.75 -17.00
CA ALA A 270 12.28 3.62 -16.17
C ALA A 270 12.43 2.39 -17.09
N GLY A 271 13.66 2.00 -17.40
CA GLY A 271 13.93 1.03 -18.47
C GLY A 271 13.37 1.55 -19.80
N SER A 272 12.44 0.80 -20.41
CA SER A 272 11.75 1.19 -21.65
C SER A 272 10.44 1.95 -21.42
N THR A 273 9.96 2.07 -20.18
CA THR A 273 8.72 2.78 -19.88
C THR A 273 8.98 4.28 -19.72
N THR A 274 8.31 5.10 -20.52
CA THR A 274 8.34 6.55 -20.39
C THR A 274 7.62 6.99 -19.12
N ILE A 275 8.31 7.76 -18.27
CA ILE A 275 7.69 8.45 -17.12
C ILE A 275 7.12 9.79 -17.58
N ASP A 276 7.91 10.53 -18.35
CA ASP A 276 7.52 11.81 -18.95
C ASP A 276 8.29 12.02 -20.25
N VAL A 277 7.62 12.50 -21.30
CA VAL A 277 8.21 12.76 -22.61
C VAL A 277 9.03 14.06 -22.66
N GLY A 278 8.86 14.94 -21.67
CA GLY A 278 9.50 16.24 -21.63
C GLY A 278 8.52 17.35 -21.26
N ASN A 279 8.62 17.88 -20.04
CA ASN A 279 7.83 19.02 -19.57
C ASN A 279 8.74 20.18 -19.12
N VAL A 280 8.25 21.40 -19.29
CA VAL A 280 8.98 22.63 -18.91
C VAL A 280 8.98 22.77 -17.39
N ALA A 281 10.18 22.89 -16.80
CA ALA A 281 10.35 23.13 -15.37
C ALA A 281 10.01 24.58 -14.98
N PRO A 282 9.56 24.84 -13.73
CA PRO A 282 9.28 23.85 -12.71
C PRO A 282 7.90 23.19 -12.88
N THR A 283 7.85 21.86 -12.71
CA THR A 283 6.68 21.02 -12.95
C THR A 283 6.61 19.84 -11.98
N VAL A 284 5.39 19.39 -11.67
CA VAL A 284 5.13 18.14 -10.96
C VAL A 284 4.26 17.26 -11.86
N GLY A 285 4.83 16.16 -12.33
CA GLY A 285 4.14 15.20 -13.18
C GLY A 285 3.21 14.27 -12.40
N ASN A 286 2.43 13.50 -13.16
CA ASN A 286 1.60 12.44 -12.63
C ASN A 286 2.43 11.18 -12.32
N TYR A 287 1.93 10.34 -11.43
CA TYR A 287 2.49 9.00 -11.25
C TYR A 287 2.22 8.13 -12.48
N VAL A 288 3.25 7.45 -12.94
CA VAL A 288 3.22 6.45 -14.01
C VAL A 288 3.63 5.10 -13.44
N ILE A 289 2.95 4.04 -13.86
CA ILE A 289 3.27 2.67 -13.46
C ILE A 289 4.44 2.19 -14.29
N VAL A 290 5.45 1.67 -13.61
CA VAL A 290 6.69 1.18 -14.22
C VAL A 290 7.07 -0.18 -13.63
N PRO A 291 7.81 -1.03 -14.37
CA PRO A 291 8.38 -2.24 -13.80
C PRO A 291 9.27 -1.95 -12.59
N ALA A 292 9.30 -2.86 -11.60
CA ALA A 292 10.17 -2.76 -10.44
C ALA A 292 10.84 -4.12 -10.13
N PRO A 293 12.16 -4.18 -9.93
CA PRO A 293 13.10 -3.07 -10.02
C PRO A 293 13.29 -2.55 -11.45
N SER A 294 13.60 -1.27 -11.60
CA SER A 294 13.96 -0.68 -12.89
C SER A 294 15.00 0.43 -12.71
N VAL A 295 15.84 0.61 -13.73
CA VAL A 295 16.86 1.66 -13.77
C VAL A 295 16.23 2.94 -14.34
N LEU A 296 16.43 4.05 -13.64
CA LEU A 296 15.94 5.34 -14.06
C LEU A 296 16.93 6.04 -14.98
N ALA A 297 16.42 6.73 -16.00
CA ALA A 297 17.17 7.69 -16.80
C ALA A 297 16.42 9.03 -16.83
N ALA A 298 17.16 10.14 -16.85
CA ALA A 298 16.60 11.47 -16.98
C ALA A 298 17.43 12.31 -17.94
N ASN A 299 16.81 13.32 -18.54
CA ASN A 299 17.50 14.32 -19.33
C ASN A 299 16.94 15.72 -19.11
N VAL A 300 17.81 16.72 -19.29
CA VAL A 300 17.49 18.14 -19.23
C VAL A 300 17.94 18.77 -20.53
N ASN A 301 17.01 19.31 -21.32
CA ASN A 301 17.28 19.85 -22.68
C ASN A 301 18.06 18.86 -23.58
N GLY A 302 17.77 17.57 -23.45
CA GLY A 302 18.46 16.49 -24.18
C GLY A 302 19.81 16.06 -23.60
N ALA A 303 20.38 16.78 -22.63
CA ALA A 303 21.58 16.36 -21.90
C ALA A 303 21.22 15.36 -20.79
N ALA A 304 21.98 14.26 -20.68
CA ALA A 304 21.71 13.23 -19.68
C ALA A 304 21.96 13.73 -18.25
N VAL A 305 21.07 13.35 -17.33
CA VAL A 305 21.23 13.49 -15.88
C VAL A 305 21.14 12.10 -15.29
N THR A 306 22.18 11.68 -14.55
CA THR A 306 22.22 10.36 -13.94
C THR A 306 21.42 10.33 -12.64
N PRO A 307 20.30 9.60 -12.56
CA PRO A 307 19.60 9.40 -11.30
C PRO A 307 20.38 8.49 -10.34
N PRO A 308 20.01 8.44 -9.05
CA PRO A 308 20.61 7.49 -8.12
C PRO A 308 20.45 6.04 -8.60
N ALA A 309 21.47 5.22 -8.38
CA ALA A 309 21.48 3.81 -8.80
C ALA A 309 20.49 2.92 -8.00
N ALA A 310 19.85 3.45 -6.96
CA ALA A 310 18.89 2.71 -6.16
C ALA A 310 17.67 2.32 -7.03
N PRO A 311 17.32 1.02 -7.12
CA PRO A 311 16.19 0.60 -7.92
C PRO A 311 14.87 1.02 -7.28
N LEU A 312 13.85 1.17 -8.12
CA LEU A 312 12.48 1.29 -7.66
C LEU A 312 12.06 0.05 -6.86
N VAL A 313 11.37 0.28 -5.75
CA VAL A 313 10.87 -0.78 -4.87
C VAL A 313 9.49 -1.20 -5.34
N ALA A 314 9.31 -2.50 -5.56
CA ALA A 314 8.03 -3.06 -5.98
C ALA A 314 6.92 -2.78 -4.95
N GLY A 315 5.73 -2.43 -5.43
CA GLY A 315 4.60 -1.99 -4.62
C GLY A 315 4.74 -0.57 -4.05
N GLY A 316 5.85 0.11 -4.29
CA GLY A 316 6.15 1.44 -3.79
C GLY A 316 5.73 2.56 -4.74
N ASP A 317 5.68 3.77 -4.18
CA ASP A 317 5.57 5.02 -4.93
C ASP A 317 6.88 5.81 -4.77
N ALA A 318 7.30 6.53 -5.81
CA ALA A 318 8.48 7.38 -5.74
C ALA A 318 8.35 8.66 -6.56
N THR A 319 9.08 9.68 -6.12
CA THR A 319 9.31 10.92 -6.86
C THR A 319 10.75 10.93 -7.37
N LEU A 320 10.93 10.96 -8.69
CA LEU A 320 12.20 11.32 -9.31
C LEU A 320 12.26 12.85 -9.42
N LEU A 321 12.99 13.48 -8.49
CA LEU A 321 13.20 14.92 -8.47
C LEU A 321 14.47 15.25 -9.26
N VAL A 322 14.33 15.92 -10.40
CA VAL A 322 15.46 16.46 -11.18
C VAL A 322 15.56 17.94 -10.90
N TYR A 323 16.70 18.42 -10.39
CA TYR A 323 16.83 19.77 -9.86
C TYR A 323 18.22 20.36 -10.10
N GLY A 324 18.34 21.67 -9.91
CA GLY A 324 19.59 22.41 -10.08
C GLY A 324 19.62 23.30 -11.33
N ASN A 325 20.80 23.80 -11.66
CA ASN A 325 20.97 24.60 -12.88
C ASN A 325 20.92 23.72 -14.12
N SER A 326 20.33 24.19 -15.21
CA SER A 326 20.12 23.37 -16.42
C SER A 326 21.38 22.74 -17.00
N GLY A 327 22.55 23.39 -16.88
CA GLY A 327 23.84 22.85 -17.32
C GLY A 327 24.56 21.93 -16.31
N ALA A 328 24.04 21.80 -15.09
CA ALA A 328 24.63 21.00 -14.01
C ALA A 328 23.54 20.31 -13.17
N ALA A 329 22.42 19.96 -13.79
CA ALA A 329 21.28 19.39 -13.11
C ALA A 329 21.66 18.02 -12.54
N THR A 330 21.06 17.70 -11.40
CA THR A 330 21.20 16.41 -10.73
C THR A 330 19.82 15.85 -10.40
N ALA A 331 19.77 14.65 -9.86
CA ALA A 331 18.52 13.98 -9.54
C ALA A 331 18.56 13.24 -8.21
N SER A 332 17.42 13.21 -7.54
CA SER A 332 17.17 12.44 -6.34
C SER A 332 15.97 11.52 -6.57
N LEU A 333 16.07 10.30 -6.05
CA LEU A 333 14.94 9.38 -5.96
C LEU A 333 14.41 9.41 -4.53
N ILE A 334 13.18 9.89 -4.36
CA ILE A 334 12.52 10.06 -3.07
C ILE A 334 11.42 9.02 -2.96
N THR A 335 11.44 8.21 -1.91
CA THR A 335 10.33 7.28 -1.62
C THR A 335 9.12 8.06 -1.12
N ASP A 336 7.96 7.73 -1.68
CA ASP A 336 6.68 8.33 -1.32
C ASP A 336 5.87 7.35 -0.49
N ASP A 337 5.36 7.82 0.64
CA ASP A 337 4.47 7.05 1.50
C ASP A 337 3.08 7.67 1.42
N ASN A 338 2.29 7.19 0.46
CA ASN A 338 0.94 7.68 0.23
C ASN A 338 -0.11 6.86 0.99
N ARG A 339 0.31 6.00 1.93
CA ARG A 339 -0.60 5.35 2.89
C ARG A 339 -1.21 6.39 3.81
N ARG A 340 -2.47 6.17 4.18
CA ARG A 340 -3.23 7.09 5.01
C ARG A 340 -2.63 7.25 6.41
N PRO A 341 -2.87 8.39 7.08
CA PRO A 341 -2.54 8.53 8.49
C PRO A 341 -3.29 7.47 9.31
N SER A 342 -2.66 6.98 10.38
CA SER A 342 -3.28 6.02 11.30
C SER A 342 -4.47 6.61 12.09
N VAL A 343 -4.60 7.94 12.12
CA VAL A 343 -5.70 8.67 12.75
C VAL A 343 -6.43 9.46 11.67
N SER A 344 -7.70 9.12 11.43
CA SER A 344 -8.50 9.66 10.32
C SER A 344 -8.79 11.16 10.41
N SER A 345 -8.67 11.79 11.59
CA SER A 345 -8.78 13.25 11.73
C SER A 345 -7.52 14.01 11.29
N ASN A 346 -6.42 13.30 11.07
CA ASN A 346 -5.15 13.90 10.67
C ASN A 346 -4.96 13.83 9.16
N ILE A 347 -3.98 14.59 8.69
CA ILE A 347 -3.35 14.45 7.38
C ILE A 347 -1.87 14.09 7.58
N LYS A 348 -1.26 13.47 6.57
CA LYS A 348 0.19 13.44 6.40
C LYS A 348 0.61 14.61 5.53
N LEU A 349 1.61 15.37 5.96
CA LEU A 349 2.16 16.49 5.20
C LEU A 349 3.69 16.42 5.22
N ARG A 350 4.34 16.56 4.06
CA ARG A 350 5.80 16.68 3.97
C ARG A 350 6.21 17.83 3.06
N LEU A 351 7.45 18.28 3.24
CA LEU A 351 8.13 19.24 2.37
C LEU A 351 9.12 18.49 1.46
N VAL A 352 9.08 18.78 0.16
CA VAL A 352 10.15 18.44 -0.79
C VAL A 352 10.80 19.73 -1.27
N ASN A 353 12.11 19.82 -1.10
CA ASN A 353 12.88 21.00 -1.49
C ASN A 353 13.60 20.75 -2.82
N GLY A 354 13.03 21.25 -3.91
CA GLY A 354 13.65 21.33 -5.23
C GLY A 354 14.13 22.74 -5.61
N ILE A 355 14.27 23.64 -4.65
CA ILE A 355 14.73 25.00 -4.93
C ILE A 355 16.19 25.00 -5.41
N THR A 356 16.48 25.86 -6.39
CA THR A 356 17.82 26.16 -6.90
C THR A 356 18.28 27.55 -6.44
N GLY A 357 19.58 27.85 -6.60
CA GLY A 357 20.16 29.10 -6.09
C GLY A 357 20.37 29.08 -4.57
N THR A 358 20.40 30.23 -3.92
CA THR A 358 20.62 30.34 -2.46
C THR A 358 19.35 30.76 -1.72
N PRO A 359 19.05 30.03 -0.62
CA PRO A 359 19.62 30.42 0.66
C PRO A 359 20.13 29.25 1.47
N GLY A 360 19.91 28.00 1.05
CA GLY A 360 20.15 26.80 1.84
C GLY A 360 18.86 26.01 2.12
N ALA A 361 18.90 25.19 3.17
CA ALA A 361 17.82 24.29 3.56
C ALA A 361 16.53 25.03 3.96
N LEU A 362 15.39 24.35 3.80
CA LEU A 362 14.05 24.89 4.08
C LEU A 362 13.41 24.21 5.31
N SER A 363 12.60 24.97 6.04
CA SER A 363 11.76 24.48 7.13
C SER A 363 10.30 24.84 6.84
N MET A 364 9.37 23.99 7.28
CA MET A 364 7.94 24.21 7.06
C MET A 364 7.17 24.11 8.37
N SER A 365 6.23 25.03 8.58
CA SER A 365 5.21 24.94 9.62
C SER A 365 3.82 24.87 9.01
N ALA A 366 2.92 24.12 9.66
CA ALA A 366 1.49 24.12 9.38
C ALA A 366 0.74 24.52 10.65
N ASN A 367 -0.13 25.52 10.57
CA ASN A 367 -0.82 26.11 11.72
C ASN A 367 0.13 26.35 12.92
N PHE A 368 1.27 27.00 12.65
CA PHE A 368 2.31 27.33 13.64
C PHE A 368 3.03 26.13 14.27
N THR A 369 2.75 24.90 13.83
CA THR A 369 3.46 23.68 14.25
C THR A 369 4.53 23.32 13.23
N THR A 370 5.77 23.08 13.68
CA THR A 370 6.85 22.64 12.80
C THR A 370 6.57 21.25 12.24
N MET A 371 6.56 21.14 10.92
CA MET A 371 6.33 19.89 10.18
C MET A 371 7.62 19.34 9.58
N ALA A 372 8.54 20.24 9.20
CA ALA A 372 9.83 19.90 8.63
C ALA A 372 10.89 20.91 9.07
N SER A 373 12.14 20.47 9.18
CA SER A 373 13.27 21.33 9.54
C SER A 373 14.48 21.01 8.69
N ASN A 374 15.16 22.04 8.20
CA ASN A 374 16.45 21.92 7.51
C ASN A 374 16.45 20.91 6.35
N VAL A 375 15.39 20.90 5.54
CA VAL A 375 15.30 20.07 4.33
C VAL A 375 16.22 20.64 3.26
N ALA A 376 17.33 19.94 2.97
CA ALA A 376 18.29 20.32 1.95
C ALA A 376 17.68 20.26 0.53
N ALA A 377 18.29 20.98 -0.43
CA ALA A 377 17.91 20.86 -1.83
C ALA A 377 18.08 19.42 -2.32
N GLY A 378 17.13 18.93 -3.10
CA GLY A 378 17.09 17.54 -3.55
C GLY A 378 16.55 16.55 -2.52
N ALA A 379 16.13 17.00 -1.33
CA ALA A 379 15.65 16.13 -0.26
C ALA A 379 14.16 16.35 0.06
N ALA A 380 13.61 15.38 0.78
CA ALA A 380 12.29 15.44 1.38
C ALA A 380 12.38 15.32 2.90
N SER A 381 11.49 15.99 3.62
CA SER A 381 11.26 15.68 5.03
C SER A 381 10.58 14.31 5.18
N THR A 382 10.64 13.75 6.39
CA THR A 382 9.64 12.76 6.80
C THR A 382 8.23 13.37 6.72
N TYR A 383 7.20 12.53 6.60
CA TYR A 383 5.83 13.00 6.74
C TYR A 383 5.55 13.35 8.21
N GLY A 384 5.12 14.58 8.44
CA GLY A 384 4.53 15.00 9.72
C GLY A 384 3.02 14.74 9.74
N LEU A 385 2.45 14.64 10.93
CA LEU A 385 1.01 14.53 11.16
C LEU A 385 0.46 15.83 11.73
N VAL A 386 -0.61 16.36 11.13
CA VAL A 386 -1.35 17.53 11.61
C VAL A 386 -2.84 17.30 11.39
N ALA A 387 -3.71 17.89 12.20
CA ALA A 387 -5.16 17.82 11.97
C ALA A 387 -5.51 18.44 10.60
N GLY A 388 -6.47 17.85 9.88
CA GLY A 388 -7.02 18.50 8.69
C GLY A 388 -7.75 19.79 9.05
N SER A 389 -7.90 20.69 8.08
CA SER A 389 -8.45 22.02 8.31
C SER A 389 -8.99 22.60 7.01
N THR A 390 -10.12 23.32 7.11
CA THR A 390 -10.67 24.08 5.98
C THR A 390 -9.96 25.40 5.75
N ALA A 391 -9.07 25.82 6.67
CA ALA A 391 -8.35 27.07 6.62
C ALA A 391 -6.91 26.91 7.13
N MET A 392 -6.21 25.87 6.65
CA MET A 392 -4.82 25.63 7.04
C MET A 392 -3.92 26.78 6.57
N GLN A 393 -3.02 27.19 7.45
CA GLN A 393 -1.87 28.02 7.10
C GLN A 393 -0.63 27.14 6.97
N ILE A 394 0.12 27.34 5.89
CA ILE A 394 1.43 26.74 5.68
C ILE A 394 2.43 27.86 5.42
N ASP A 395 3.52 27.84 6.18
CA ASP A 395 4.64 28.76 6.02
C ASP A 395 5.89 27.93 5.75
N VAL A 396 6.67 28.33 4.75
CA VAL A 396 8.03 27.82 4.52
C VAL A 396 9.00 28.94 4.82
N THR A 397 10.13 28.62 5.41
CA THR A 397 11.19 29.57 5.75
C THR A 397 12.56 28.99 5.44
N SER A 398 13.56 29.85 5.33
CA SER A 398 14.97 29.45 5.38
C SER A 398 15.67 30.26 6.46
N ALA A 399 16.45 29.58 7.33
CA ALA A 399 17.17 30.26 8.41
C ALA A 399 18.24 31.25 7.92
N LEU A 400 18.60 31.17 6.64
CA LEU A 400 19.63 31.97 6.00
C LEU A 400 19.05 33.09 5.12
N SER A 401 17.75 33.34 5.20
CA SER A 401 17.06 34.36 4.42
C SER A 401 15.95 35.03 5.20
N THR A 402 15.73 36.31 4.94
CA THR A 402 14.54 37.04 5.41
C THR A 402 13.37 36.94 4.44
N ILE A 403 13.57 36.36 3.25
CA ILE A 403 12.50 36.07 2.29
C ILE A 403 11.74 34.84 2.78
N GLU A 404 10.43 34.99 2.98
CA GLU A 404 9.50 33.89 3.21
C GLU A 404 9.23 33.20 1.86
N PRO A 405 9.78 31.99 1.58
CA PRO A 405 9.74 31.42 0.24
C PRO A 405 8.35 30.95 -0.15
N TYR A 406 7.49 30.72 0.84
CA TYR A 406 6.09 30.37 0.61
C TYR A 406 5.26 30.67 1.85
N LYS A 407 4.10 31.26 1.62
CA LYS A 407 3.02 31.39 2.59
C LYS A 407 1.70 31.12 1.89
N ALA A 408 0.92 30.22 2.46
CA ALA A 408 -0.46 30.02 2.06
C ALA A 408 -1.35 30.02 3.28
N THR A 409 -2.49 30.70 3.18
CA THR A 409 -3.50 30.80 4.24
C THR A 409 -4.86 30.39 3.66
N GLY A 410 -5.72 29.80 4.48
CA GLY A 410 -7.06 29.41 4.03
C GLY A 410 -7.07 28.16 3.14
N LEU A 411 -6.02 27.34 3.20
CA LEU A 411 -5.97 26.09 2.44
C LEU A 411 -6.99 25.10 3.01
N ASN A 412 -7.87 24.60 2.16
CA ASN A 412 -8.76 23.51 2.51
C ASN A 412 -8.06 22.17 2.29
N VAL A 413 -7.64 21.53 3.38
CA VAL A 413 -7.03 20.20 3.39
C VAL A 413 -7.91 19.23 4.15
N GLY A 414 -8.47 18.27 3.42
CA GLY A 414 -9.38 17.29 3.95
C GLY A 414 -8.67 16.30 4.88
N ASN A 415 -9.39 15.86 5.91
CA ASN A 415 -8.97 14.79 6.81
C ASN A 415 -8.65 13.49 6.04
N ASP A 416 -7.78 12.67 6.63
CA ASP A 416 -7.46 11.33 6.14
C ASP A 416 -6.85 11.35 4.73
N LYS A 417 -5.92 12.30 4.50
CA LYS A 417 -5.25 12.51 3.22
C LYS A 417 -3.74 12.67 3.40
N VAL A 418 -3.01 12.48 2.30
CA VAL A 418 -1.57 12.66 2.21
C VAL A 418 -1.28 13.81 1.26
N TYR A 419 -0.47 14.76 1.72
CA TYR A 419 -0.06 15.94 0.96
C TYR A 419 1.46 16.06 0.92
N THR A 420 1.97 16.51 -0.23
CA THR A 420 3.35 16.95 -0.41
C THR A 420 3.36 18.39 -0.87
N LEU A 421 4.06 19.27 -0.14
CA LEU A 421 4.42 20.59 -0.62
C LEU A 421 5.76 20.50 -1.35
N PHE A 422 5.75 20.79 -2.64
CA PHE A 422 6.94 20.94 -3.46
C PHE A 422 7.34 22.41 -3.51
N MET A 423 8.54 22.72 -3.07
CA MET A 423 9.17 24.03 -3.28
C MET A 423 10.14 23.93 -4.46
N LEU A 424 9.85 24.61 -5.56
CA LEU A 424 10.54 24.47 -6.85
C LEU A 424 10.97 25.82 -7.42
N GLY A 425 11.90 25.79 -8.38
CA GLY A 425 12.40 26.99 -9.06
C GLY A 425 13.57 27.66 -8.35
N ASP A 426 13.97 28.83 -8.81
CA ASP A 426 15.05 29.60 -8.18
C ASP A 426 14.57 30.24 -6.89
N PHE A 427 15.43 30.34 -5.87
CA PHE A 427 15.03 30.94 -4.60
C PHE A 427 14.67 32.43 -4.72
N ALA A 428 15.18 33.15 -5.71
CA ALA A 428 14.74 34.52 -5.98
C ALA A 428 13.29 34.60 -6.47
N ALA A 429 12.74 33.49 -7.00
CA ALA A 429 11.37 33.38 -7.48
C ALA A 429 10.80 31.98 -7.18
N PRO A 430 10.64 31.63 -5.88
CA PRO A 430 10.28 30.28 -5.47
C PRO A 430 8.82 30.00 -5.81
N ARG A 431 8.52 28.75 -6.17
CA ARG A 431 7.15 28.29 -6.44
C ARG A 431 6.80 27.13 -5.51
N GLY A 432 5.82 27.36 -4.64
CA GLY A 432 5.21 26.31 -3.82
C GLY A 432 4.02 25.66 -4.53
N ILE A 433 4.05 24.34 -4.67
CA ILE A 433 2.97 23.53 -5.26
C ILE A 433 2.57 22.47 -4.24
N ILE A 434 1.36 22.55 -3.72
CA ILE A 434 0.79 21.52 -2.86
C ILE A 434 0.05 20.47 -3.71
N ILE A 435 0.41 19.21 -3.54
CA ILE A 435 -0.23 18.08 -4.21
C ILE A 435 -0.85 17.18 -3.15
N LYS A 436 -2.10 16.76 -3.40
CA LYS A 436 -2.74 15.67 -2.67
C LYS A 436 -2.33 14.35 -3.33
N ASP A 437 -1.56 13.54 -2.63
CA ASP A 437 -1.01 12.28 -3.15
C ASP A 437 -1.96 11.09 -2.96
N SER A 438 -2.80 11.13 -1.92
CA SER A 438 -3.83 10.11 -1.67
C SER A 438 -5.03 10.27 -2.63
N LYS A 439 -5.67 9.16 -3.00
CA LYS A 439 -6.89 9.17 -3.82
C LYS A 439 -8.12 9.65 -3.03
N ASP A 440 -9.08 10.23 -3.73
CA ASP A 440 -10.42 10.50 -3.19
C ASP A 440 -11.30 9.23 -3.27
N TYR A 441 -12.30 9.15 -2.39
CA TYR A 441 -13.23 8.02 -2.27
C TYR A 441 -14.62 8.40 -2.74
#